data_AF-A0A0G0ENG1-F1
#
_entry.id   AF-A0A0G0ENG1-F1
#
_cell.length_a   1.000
_cell.length_b   1.000
_cell.length_c   1.000
_cell.angle_alpha   90.00
_cell.angle_beta   90.00
_cell.angle_gamma   90.00
#
_symmetry.space_group_name_H-M   'P 1'
#
loop_
_entity.id
_entity.type
_entity.pdbx_description
1 polymer ?
#
loop_
_entity_poly.entity_id
_entity_poly.type
_entity_poly.pdbx_seq_one_letter_code
_entity_poly.pdbx_strand_id
1 'polypeptide(L)'
;MNLIQEDVYYEAKRMTYWVRVHVTFESNRQSVVLVCASKNYISDHFHLTAPIQEVDIKAWMKEVLKDLEREGEILLENNVNYKVYSLTDEGYKNGFEFLKNEVTP
;
A
#
# COMPACT_ATOMS: atom_id res chain seq x y z
N MET A 1 -9.62 6.22 14.96
CA MET A 1 -8.29 5.97 14.33
C MET A 1 -8.01 7.06 13.30
N ASN A 2 -6.75 7.47 13.14
CA ASN A 2 -6.33 8.47 12.17
C ASN A 2 -5.27 7.87 11.22
N LEU A 3 -5.45 8.08 9.91
CA LEU A 3 -4.56 7.59 8.85
C LEU A 3 -3.97 8.77 8.10
N ILE A 4 -2.64 8.84 8.03
CA ILE A 4 -1.92 9.87 7.28
C ILE A 4 -1.07 9.15 6.23
N GLN A 5 -1.49 9.22 4.97
CA GLN A 5 -0.67 8.76 3.85
C GLN A 5 0.38 9.81 3.48
N GLU A 6 1.57 9.35 3.10
CA GLU A 6 2.56 10.16 2.39
C GLU A 6 2.21 10.22 0.88
N ASP A 7 3.12 10.81 0.09
CA ASP A 7 3.02 10.78 -1.36
C ASP A 7 3.14 9.36 -1.90
N VAL A 8 2.44 9.08 -3.00
CA VAL A 8 2.56 7.81 -3.70
C VAL A 8 3.75 7.89 -4.66
N TYR A 9 4.66 6.93 -4.54
CA TYR A 9 5.85 6.82 -5.37
C TYR A 9 5.70 5.68 -6.38
N TYR A 10 6.35 5.82 -7.53
CA TYR A 10 6.44 4.76 -8.54
C TYR A 10 7.87 4.28 -8.68
N GLU A 11 8.08 2.97 -8.49
CA GLU A 11 9.36 2.30 -8.71
C GLU A 11 9.32 1.59 -10.07
N ALA A 12 10.13 2.07 -11.00
CA ALA A 12 10.05 1.67 -12.40
C ALA A 12 10.56 0.24 -12.66
N LYS A 13 11.57 -0.23 -11.92
CA LYS A 13 12.20 -1.55 -12.15
C LYS A 13 11.22 -2.69 -11.86
N ARG A 14 10.41 -2.55 -10.82
CA ARG A 14 9.37 -3.50 -10.41
C ARG A 14 7.99 -3.11 -10.88
N MET A 15 7.87 -1.98 -11.58
CA MET A 15 6.61 -1.42 -12.05
C MET A 15 5.57 -1.39 -10.92
N THR A 16 5.93 -0.83 -9.78
CA THR A 16 5.12 -0.90 -8.55
C THR A 16 4.91 0.50 -7.98
N TYR A 17 3.67 0.81 -7.59
CA TYR A 17 3.35 1.98 -6.81
C TYR A 17 3.45 1.62 -5.33
N TRP A 18 4.00 2.52 -4.52
CA TRP A 18 4.10 2.30 -3.08
C TRP A 18 3.93 3.59 -2.29
N VAL A 19 3.55 3.44 -1.02
CA VAL A 19 3.25 4.55 -0.11
C VAL A 19 3.48 4.11 1.33
N ARG A 20 3.85 5.06 2.18
CA ARG A 20 3.85 4.90 3.64
C ARG A 20 2.56 5.50 4.21
N VAL A 21 1.88 4.75 5.07
CA VAL A 21 0.71 5.23 5.83
C VAL A 21 1.03 5.19 7.32
N HIS A 22 1.00 6.35 7.96
CA HIS A 22 1.12 6.49 9.40
C HIS A 22 -0.25 6.31 10.05
N VAL A 23 -0.34 5.40 11.00
CA VAL A 23 -1.58 5.07 11.71
C VAL A 23 -1.45 5.51 13.15
N THR A 24 -2.39 6.37 13.59
CA THR A 24 -2.52 6.75 15.01
C THR A 24 -3.84 6.24 15.56
N PHE A 25 -3.77 5.44 16.62
CA PHE A 25 -4.93 4.88 17.31
C PHE A 25 -5.47 5.83 18.40
N GLU A 26 -6.69 5.58 18.86
CA GLU A 26 -7.30 6.36 19.95
C GLU A 26 -6.52 6.26 21.26
N SER A 27 -5.79 5.16 21.44
CA SER A 27 -4.85 4.94 22.56
C SER A 27 -3.53 5.72 22.43
N ASN A 28 -3.39 6.61 21.43
CA ASN A 28 -2.15 7.28 21.03
C ASN A 28 -1.00 6.34 20.61
N ARG A 29 -1.27 5.04 20.48
CA ARG A 29 -0.32 4.10 19.88
C ARG A 29 -0.20 4.39 18.40
N GLN A 30 0.98 4.14 17.85
CA GLN A 30 1.31 4.40 16.45
C GLN A 30 1.80 3.12 15.77
N SER A 31 1.52 3.02 14.49
CA SER A 31 2.04 1.99 13.60
C SER A 31 2.27 2.58 12.22
N VAL A 32 3.19 1.98 11.46
CA VAL A 32 3.43 2.33 10.06
C VAL A 32 2.98 1.17 9.19
N VAL A 33 2.27 1.47 8.10
CA VAL A 33 1.94 0.49 7.07
C VAL A 33 2.62 0.89 5.78
N LEU A 34 3.54 0.05 5.31
CA LEU A 34 4.12 0.15 3.99
C LEU A 34 3.22 -0.62 3.02
N VAL A 35 2.71 0.09 2.02
CA VAL A 35 1.76 -0.46 1.06
C VAL A 35 2.35 -0.39 -0.33
N CYS A 36 2.23 -1.45 -1.12
CA CYS A 36 2.53 -1.39 -2.54
C CYS A 36 1.55 -2.18 -3.41
N ALA A 37 1.45 -1.78 -4.67
CA ALA A 37 0.66 -2.44 -5.68
C ALA A 37 1.41 -2.46 -7.01
N SER A 38 1.45 -3.63 -7.65
CA SER A 38 1.98 -3.71 -9.02
C SER A 38 1.12 -2.89 -9.98
N LYS A 39 1.74 -2.32 -11.01
CA LYS A 39 1.06 -1.61 -12.10
C LYS A 39 -0.05 -2.47 -12.73
N ASN A 40 0.25 -3.75 -12.97
CA ASN A 40 -0.71 -4.69 -13.56
C ASN A 40 -1.91 -4.93 -12.63
N TYR A 41 -1.68 -5.06 -11.32
CA TYR A 41 -2.79 -5.15 -10.36
C TYR A 41 -3.73 -3.95 -10.47
N ILE A 42 -3.20 -2.72 -10.47
CA ILE A 42 -4.05 -1.52 -10.55
C ILE A 42 -4.80 -1.48 -11.90
N SER A 43 -4.10 -1.75 -13.01
CA SER A 43 -4.71 -1.77 -14.34
C SER A 43 -5.85 -2.77 -14.44
N ASP A 44 -5.65 -3.99 -13.96
CA ASP A 44 -6.65 -5.06 -14.06
C ASP A 44 -7.81 -4.84 -13.08
N HIS A 45 -7.52 -4.44 -11.84
CA HIS A 45 -8.52 -4.19 -10.80
C HIS A 45 -9.50 -3.07 -11.19
N PHE A 46 -8.99 -2.01 -11.85
CA PHE A 46 -9.83 -0.90 -12.35
C PHE A 46 -10.21 -1.03 -13.84
N HIS A 47 -9.93 -2.18 -14.47
CA HIS A 47 -10.26 -2.46 -15.88
C HIS A 47 -9.77 -1.38 -16.87
N LEU A 48 -8.55 -0.88 -16.64
CA LEU A 48 -7.98 0.23 -17.38
C LEU A 48 -7.48 -0.23 -18.75
N THR A 49 -7.93 0.43 -19.80
CA THR A 49 -7.44 0.25 -21.18
C THR A 49 -6.40 1.29 -21.60
N ALA A 50 -6.19 2.31 -20.76
CA ALA A 50 -5.24 3.40 -20.94
C ALA A 50 -4.15 3.35 -19.85
N PRO A 51 -3.05 4.12 -20.00
CA PRO A 51 -2.06 4.26 -18.93
C PRO A 51 -2.69 4.79 -17.64
N ILE A 52 -2.20 4.28 -16.50
CA ILE A 52 -2.64 4.68 -15.16
C ILE A 52 -2.49 6.19 -15.00
N GLN A 53 -3.57 6.83 -14.56
CA GLN A 53 -3.63 8.25 -14.26
C GLN A 53 -3.67 8.49 -12.74
N GLU A 54 -3.46 9.73 -12.34
CA GLU A 54 -3.50 10.12 -10.93
C GLU A 54 -4.85 9.81 -10.25
N VAL A 55 -5.96 9.87 -11.01
CA VAL A 55 -7.29 9.52 -10.51
C VAL A 55 -7.41 8.04 -10.11
N ASP A 56 -6.73 7.15 -10.83
CA ASP A 56 -6.74 5.71 -10.54
C ASP A 56 -5.91 5.41 -9.28
N ILE A 57 -4.78 6.08 -9.13
CA ILE A 57 -3.96 6.00 -7.90
C ILE A 57 -4.75 6.52 -6.69
N LYS A 58 -5.49 7.62 -6.85
CA LYS A 58 -6.38 8.13 -5.79
C LYS A 58 -7.52 7.16 -5.47
N ALA A 59 -8.06 6.47 -6.47
CA ALA A 59 -9.10 5.46 -6.28
C ALA A 59 -8.55 4.26 -5.50
N TRP A 60 -7.39 3.73 -5.91
CA TRP A 60 -6.67 2.68 -5.20
C TRP A 60 -6.39 3.08 -3.74
N MET A 61 -5.84 4.28 -3.51
CA MET A 61 -5.53 4.74 -2.15
C MET A 61 -6.77 4.84 -1.26
N LYS A 62 -7.92 5.23 -1.80
CA LYS A 62 -9.18 5.21 -1.04
C LYS A 62 -9.57 3.80 -0.60
N GLU A 63 -9.30 2.79 -1.41
CA GLU A 63 -9.55 1.39 -1.04
C GLU A 63 -8.55 0.90 0.01
N VAL A 64 -7.26 1.22 -0.14
CA VAL A 64 -6.21 0.92 0.85
C VAL A 64 -6.59 1.47 2.22
N LEU A 65 -6.93 2.76 2.30
CA LEU A 65 -7.26 3.39 3.58
C LEU A 65 -8.49 2.75 4.24
N LYS A 66 -9.52 2.42 3.47
CA LYS A 66 -10.70 1.69 3.96
C LYS A 66 -10.35 0.30 4.49
N ASP A 67 -9.42 -0.40 3.84
CA ASP A 67 -9.01 -1.72 4.33
C ASP A 67 -8.22 -1.59 5.63
N LEU A 68 -7.33 -0.61 5.75
CA LEU A 68 -6.59 -0.35 7.00
C LEU A 68 -7.53 0.05 8.15
N GLU A 69 -8.59 0.80 7.85
CA GLU A 69 -9.67 1.07 8.81
C GLU A 69 -10.36 -0.17 9.34
N ARG A 70 -10.55 -1.18 8.50
CA ARG A 70 -11.17 -2.46 8.90
C ARG A 70 -10.23 -3.35 9.71
N GLU A 71 -8.93 -3.32 9.42
CA GLU A 71 -7.93 -4.08 10.18
C GLU A 71 -7.79 -3.57 11.61
N GLY A 72 -7.92 -2.24 11.82
CA GLY A 72 -7.99 -1.65 13.14
C GLY A 72 -6.80 -2.03 14.02
N GLU A 73 -7.06 -2.50 15.24
CA GLU A 73 -6.01 -2.77 16.22
C GLU A 73 -5.07 -3.93 15.84
N ILE A 74 -5.38 -4.75 14.84
CA ILE A 74 -4.48 -5.82 14.37
C ILE A 74 -3.15 -5.22 13.89
N LEU A 75 -3.18 -4.01 13.33
CA LEU A 75 -1.98 -3.27 12.89
C LEU A 75 -1.03 -2.89 14.05
N LEU A 76 -1.44 -3.06 15.31
CA LEU A 76 -0.59 -2.82 16.48
C LEU A 76 0.24 -4.04 16.88
N GLU A 77 0.00 -5.22 16.29
CA GLU A 77 0.82 -6.41 16.54
C GLU A 77 2.29 -6.18 16.13
N ASN A 78 2.50 -5.31 15.14
CA ASN A 78 3.83 -4.91 14.66
C ASN A 78 3.93 -3.38 14.61
N ASN A 79 5.11 -2.84 14.92
CA ASN A 79 5.41 -1.41 14.72
C ASN A 79 5.37 -1.01 13.24
N VAL A 80 5.68 -1.96 12.36
CA VAL A 80 5.68 -1.81 10.89
C VAL A 80 4.95 -3.00 10.29
N ASN A 81 3.94 -2.71 9.46
CA ASN A 81 3.14 -3.67 8.73
C ASN A 81 3.38 -3.50 7.22
N TYR A 82 3.11 -4.56 6.47
CA TYR A 82 3.35 -4.60 5.03
C TYR A 82 2.09 -5.08 4.33
N LYS A 83 1.68 -4.36 3.29
CA LYS A 83 0.53 -4.72 2.47
C LYS A 83 0.89 -4.68 0.99
N VAL A 84 0.75 -5.82 0.33
CA VAL A 84 1.12 -5.99 -1.07
C VAL A 84 -0.10 -6.42 -1.87
N TYR A 85 -0.46 -5.62 -2.87
CA TYR A 85 -1.54 -5.89 -3.79
C TYR A 85 -0.98 -6.41 -5.13
N SER A 86 -1.23 -7.69 -5.40
CA SER A 86 -0.75 -8.41 -6.57
C SER A 86 -1.76 -9.48 -6.99
N LEU A 87 -1.82 -9.78 -8.29
CA LEU A 87 -2.64 -10.88 -8.82
C LEU A 87 -1.89 -12.22 -8.86
N THR A 88 -0.58 -12.21 -8.62
CA THR A 88 0.26 -13.42 -8.62
C THR A 88 1.08 -13.53 -7.34
N ASP A 89 1.36 -14.76 -6.92
CA ASP A 89 2.22 -15.06 -5.76
C ASP A 89 3.65 -14.52 -5.95
N GLU A 90 4.17 -14.58 -7.18
CA GLU A 90 5.48 -14.02 -7.53
C GLU A 90 5.49 -12.50 -7.34
N GLY A 91 4.45 -11.80 -7.83
CA GLY A 91 4.31 -10.36 -7.64
C GLY A 91 4.16 -9.99 -6.16
N TYR A 92 3.45 -10.80 -5.38
CA TYR A 92 3.34 -10.61 -3.93
C TYR A 92 4.70 -10.73 -3.24
N LYS A 93 5.46 -11.80 -3.52
CA LYS A 93 6.80 -12.01 -2.95
C LYS A 93 7.75 -10.87 -3.32
N ASN A 94 7.77 -10.48 -4.60
CA ASN A 94 8.61 -9.39 -5.08
C ASN A 94 8.27 -8.05 -4.44
N GLY A 95 6.97 -7.73 -4.30
CA GLY A 95 6.53 -6.50 -3.62
C GLY A 95 6.86 -6.51 -2.14
N PHE A 96 6.70 -7.66 -1.47
CA PHE A 96 7.03 -7.79 -0.05
C PHE A 96 8.53 -7.63 0.21
N GLU A 97 9.38 -8.28 -0.59
CA GLU A 97 10.83 -8.12 -0.51
C GLU A 97 11.26 -6.68 -0.78
N PHE A 98 10.65 -6.02 -1.77
CA PHE A 98 10.89 -4.61 -2.05
C PHE A 98 10.57 -3.73 -0.84
N LEU A 99 9.38 -3.85 -0.27
CA LEU A 99 9.00 -3.06 0.89
C LEU A 99 9.88 -3.33 2.11
N LYS A 100 10.31 -4.58 2.31
CA LYS A 100 11.13 -4.96 3.46
C LYS A 100 12.58 -4.49 3.35
N ASN A 101 13.15 -4.51 2.14
CA ASN A 101 14.59 -4.33 1.95
C ASN A 101 14.96 -2.95 1.37
N GLU A 102 14.08 -2.34 0.60
CA GLU A 102 14.38 -1.11 -0.15
C GLU A 102 13.60 0.10 0.36
N VAL A 103 12.47 -0.11 1.03
CA VAL A 103 11.68 0.95 1.66
C VAL A 103 11.96 0.95 3.16
N THR A 104 12.71 1.95 3.63
CA THR A 104 12.97 2.08 5.07
C THR A 104 11.70 2.57 5.77
N PRO A 105 11.26 1.95 6.87
CA PRO A 105 10.13 2.43 7.67
C PRO A 105 10.37 3.81 8.27
#